data_AF-A0A086ZIT6-F1
#
_entry.id   AF-A0A086ZIT6-F1
#
_cell.length_a   1.000
_cell.length_b   1.000
_cell.length_c   1.000
_cell.angle_alpha   90.00
_cell.angle_beta   90.00
_cell.angle_gamma   90.00
#
_symmetry.space_group_name_H-M   'P 1'
#
loop_
_entity.id
_entity.type
_entity.pdbx_description
1 polymer ?
#
loop_
_entity_poly.entity_id
_entity_poly.type
_entity_poly.pdbx_seq_one_letter_code
_entity_poly.pdbx_strand_id
1 'polypeptide(L)'
;MADGQQTQPQDMPSQVASQEAPEESGQSGDSADSGESNASSTATFEPLTVTYERLRHTDDVAELHEFARRPLPDRAQQAAFSRATALLEAVAGNQHTPLDDRVFLASDMPFPNILVKLSEDPEPQVRQAVAANQDDKNWLVGRLTKDPDPRVRDAALRNPRTSWKMRLEGAQNPELDSDTLDFLSTLGVSCEPNAPTVLAQMVRRAVALNPHVSAETLQRLGADPAPAVAAAARRSPAASQENS
;
A
#
# COMPACT_ATOMS: atom_id res chain seq x y z
N MET A 1 34.35 -54.25 6.48
CA MET A 1 35.19 -53.11 6.93
C MET A 1 34.26 -51.92 7.02
N ALA A 2 33.90 -51.56 8.24
CA ALA A 2 32.96 -50.51 8.58
C ALA A 2 33.75 -49.42 9.30
N ASP A 3 33.59 -48.18 8.87
CA ASP A 3 33.90 -46.92 9.57
C ASP A 3 33.22 -45.83 8.73
N GLY A 4 32.40 -44.91 9.23
CA GLY A 4 32.31 -44.37 10.57
C GLY A 4 32.69 -42.89 10.51
N GLN A 5 31.73 -42.00 10.26
CA GLN A 5 31.89 -40.56 10.57
C GLN A 5 30.52 -39.88 10.71
N GLN A 6 30.10 -39.76 11.96
CA GLN A 6 29.10 -38.81 12.45
C GLN A 6 29.84 -37.51 12.82
N THR A 7 29.37 -36.37 12.32
CA THR A 7 29.79 -35.05 12.78
C THR A 7 28.72 -34.48 13.72
N GLN A 8 29.10 -34.25 14.98
CA GLN A 8 28.33 -33.48 15.96
C GLN A 8 28.69 -31.98 15.89
N PRO A 9 27.77 -31.07 16.28
CA PRO A 9 27.99 -29.63 16.27
C PRO A 9 28.79 -29.15 17.49
N GLN A 10 29.61 -28.10 17.28
CA GLN A 10 30.43 -27.47 18.32
C GLN A 10 29.65 -26.37 19.06
N ASP A 11 29.67 -26.48 20.39
CA ASP A 11 29.22 -25.50 21.39
C ASP A 11 30.07 -24.21 21.36
N MET A 12 29.39 -23.07 21.44
CA MET A 12 29.98 -21.75 21.72
C MET A 12 29.77 -21.40 23.20
N PRO A 13 30.81 -20.99 23.96
CA PRO A 13 30.61 -20.56 25.34
C PRO A 13 30.21 -19.08 25.45
N SER A 14 29.14 -18.85 26.21
CA SER A 14 28.69 -17.55 26.71
C SER A 14 29.68 -16.96 27.73
N GLN A 15 30.04 -15.69 27.58
CA GLN A 15 30.69 -14.90 28.63
C GLN A 15 29.75 -13.80 29.12
N VAL A 16 29.46 -13.87 30.42
CA VAL A 16 28.76 -12.89 31.24
C VAL A 16 29.82 -11.98 31.85
N ALA A 17 29.65 -10.66 31.75
CA ALA A 17 30.44 -9.69 32.51
C ALA A 17 29.54 -8.55 32.99
N SER A 18 29.21 -8.58 34.27
CA SER A 18 28.67 -7.49 35.08
C SER A 18 29.81 -6.54 35.46
N GLN A 19 29.65 -5.22 35.33
CA GLN A 19 30.45 -4.25 36.09
C GLN A 19 29.64 -3.00 36.45
N GLU A 20 29.98 -2.50 37.64
CA GLU A 20 29.29 -1.57 38.53
C GLU A 20 29.38 -0.08 38.14
N ALA A 21 28.53 0.70 38.81
CA ALA A 21 28.52 2.16 38.86
C ALA A 21 29.76 2.76 39.56
N PRO A 22 29.94 4.09 39.45
CA PRO A 22 30.47 4.86 40.57
C PRO A 22 29.51 5.97 41.01
N GLU A 23 29.31 6.05 42.33
CA GLU A 23 28.88 7.26 43.04
C GLU A 23 30.07 8.22 43.15
N GLU A 24 29.87 9.51 42.91
CA GLU A 24 30.72 10.54 43.49
C GLU A 24 29.89 11.79 43.84
N SER A 25 29.92 12.12 45.12
CA SER A 25 29.27 13.24 45.79
C SER A 25 30.07 14.54 45.66
N GLY A 26 29.39 15.67 45.43
CA GLY A 26 29.97 17.02 45.49
C GLY A 26 28.91 18.09 45.82
N GLN A 27 29.20 18.89 46.84
CA GLN A 27 28.30 19.74 47.63
C GLN A 27 28.04 21.16 47.07
N SER A 28 26.81 21.63 47.32
CA SER A 28 26.35 22.98 47.69
C SER A 28 26.93 24.25 47.02
N GLY A 29 26.03 25.01 46.39
CA GLY A 29 26.14 26.46 46.20
C GLY A 29 24.75 27.10 46.18
N ASP A 30 24.38 27.70 47.30
CA ASP A 30 23.18 28.53 47.47
C ASP A 30 23.38 29.89 46.78
N SER A 31 22.39 30.32 46.00
CA SER A 31 22.20 31.73 45.61
C SER A 31 20.78 31.89 45.09
N ALA A 32 19.90 32.36 45.97
CA ALA A 32 18.63 32.96 45.61
C ALA A 32 18.88 34.35 44.99
N ASP A 33 18.38 34.57 43.78
CA ASP A 33 17.99 35.92 43.35
C ASP A 33 16.72 35.85 42.48
N SER A 34 15.66 36.38 43.08
CA SER A 34 14.58 37.22 42.57
C SER A 34 14.27 37.22 41.08
N GLY A 35 12.98 37.06 40.79
CA GLY A 35 12.44 36.91 39.45
C GLY A 35 12.51 38.14 38.57
N GLU A 36 12.57 37.86 37.27
CA GLU A 36 12.00 38.72 36.24
C GLU A 36 11.12 37.86 35.33
N SER A 37 9.84 38.20 35.39
CA SER A 37 8.77 37.76 34.52
C SER A 37 9.12 37.98 33.05
N ASN A 38 9.48 36.91 32.35
CA ASN A 38 9.45 36.88 30.89
C ASN A 38 8.27 36.02 30.43
N ALA A 39 7.07 36.60 30.55
CA ALA A 39 5.86 36.09 29.92
C ALA A 39 5.96 36.31 28.40
N SER A 40 6.83 35.53 27.75
CA SER A 40 6.96 35.48 26.29
C SER A 40 6.41 34.13 25.83
N SER A 41 5.11 34.09 25.53
CA SER A 41 4.40 33.06 24.74
C SER A 41 5.02 31.65 24.77
N THR A 42 4.85 30.93 25.89
CA THR A 42 5.02 29.48 25.89
C THR A 42 3.87 28.88 25.09
N ALA A 43 4.03 28.80 23.77
CA ALA A 43 3.20 27.94 22.93
C ALA A 43 3.20 26.57 23.61
N THR A 44 2.06 26.21 24.19
CA THR A 44 1.93 25.05 25.06
C THR A 44 2.20 23.83 24.19
N PHE A 45 3.39 23.24 24.31
CA PHE A 45 3.77 22.10 23.49
C PHE A 45 2.92 20.91 23.90
N GLU A 46 1.89 20.60 23.13
CA GLU A 46 1.08 19.42 23.35
C GLU A 46 1.86 18.16 22.93
N PRO A 47 2.04 17.17 23.81
CA PRO A 47 2.71 15.93 23.47
C PRO A 47 2.03 15.24 22.27
N LEU A 48 2.82 14.62 21.39
CA LEU A 48 2.30 13.92 20.20
C LEU A 48 1.24 12.89 20.57
N THR A 49 1.46 12.14 21.65
CA THR A 49 0.53 11.13 22.14
C THR A 49 -0.84 11.72 22.50
N VAL A 50 -0.88 12.91 23.09
CA VAL A 50 -2.14 13.57 23.46
C VAL A 50 -2.91 13.99 22.21
N THR A 51 -2.26 14.68 21.27
CA THR A 51 -2.91 15.08 20.01
C THR A 51 -3.33 13.85 19.19
N TYR A 52 -2.50 12.80 19.14
CA TYR A 52 -2.78 11.57 18.40
C TYR A 52 -4.03 10.86 18.94
N GLU A 53 -4.11 10.62 20.25
CA GLU A 53 -5.28 9.97 20.86
C GLU A 53 -6.53 10.83 20.73
N ARG A 54 -6.42 12.16 20.80
CA ARG A 54 -7.54 13.05 20.52
C ARG A 54 -8.06 12.87 19.10
N LEU A 55 -7.19 12.96 18.08
CA LEU A 55 -7.59 12.82 16.69
C LEU A 55 -8.16 11.44 16.35
N ARG A 56 -7.74 10.40 17.08
CA ARG A 56 -8.25 9.05 16.90
C ARG A 56 -9.71 8.88 17.35
N HIS A 57 -10.15 9.68 18.31
CA HIS A 57 -11.43 9.49 19.00
C HIS A 57 -12.38 10.69 18.92
N THR A 58 -11.93 11.82 18.38
CA THR A 58 -12.76 13.01 18.20
C THR A 58 -13.82 12.76 17.13
N ASP A 59 -15.00 13.33 17.36
CA ASP A 59 -16.09 13.43 16.38
C ASP A 59 -16.07 14.80 15.68
N ASP A 60 -15.09 15.65 16.01
CA ASP A 60 -14.93 16.96 15.39
C ASP A 60 -14.41 16.82 13.95
N VAL A 61 -15.37 16.79 13.03
CA VAL A 61 -15.14 16.70 11.59
C VAL A 61 -14.28 17.85 11.07
N ALA A 62 -14.40 19.06 11.63
CA ALA A 62 -13.64 20.21 11.17
C ALA A 62 -12.16 20.10 11.60
N GLU A 63 -11.89 19.63 12.82
CA GLU A 63 -10.53 19.35 13.28
C GLU A 63 -9.88 18.27 12.39
N LEU A 64 -10.59 17.16 12.11
CA LEU A 64 -10.09 16.08 11.26
C LEU A 64 -9.80 16.56 9.83
N HIS A 65 -10.70 17.37 9.26
CA HIS A 65 -10.53 17.98 7.95
C HIS A 65 -9.27 18.86 7.90
N GLU A 66 -9.08 19.72 8.91
CA GLU A 66 -7.93 20.61 8.98
C GLU A 66 -6.61 19.82 8.98
N PHE A 67 -6.53 18.76 9.80
CA PHE A 67 -5.33 17.91 9.83
C PHE A 67 -5.13 17.13 8.53
N ALA A 68 -6.19 16.61 7.91
CA ALA A 68 -6.09 15.88 6.64
C ALA A 68 -5.55 16.75 5.49
N ARG A 69 -5.97 18.01 5.43
CA ARG A 69 -5.62 18.95 4.33
C ARG A 69 -4.39 19.80 4.61
N ARG A 70 -3.84 19.75 5.82
CA ARG A 70 -2.68 20.55 6.19
C ARG A 70 -1.47 20.18 5.33
N PRO A 71 -0.77 21.15 4.71
CA PRO A 71 0.47 20.88 3.99
C PRO A 71 1.50 20.21 4.91
N LEU A 72 2.17 19.19 4.39
CA LEU A 72 3.23 18.52 5.12
C LEU A 72 4.42 19.46 5.33
N PRO A 73 5.09 19.41 6.51
CA PRO A 73 6.36 20.10 6.72
C PRO A 73 7.42 19.67 5.71
N ASP A 74 8.48 20.46 5.58
CA ASP A 74 9.65 20.07 4.81
C ASP A 74 10.24 18.76 5.36
N ARG A 75 10.59 17.83 4.47
CA ARG A 75 11.24 16.56 4.81
C ARG A 75 12.58 16.76 5.52
N ALA A 76 13.26 17.89 5.31
CA ALA A 76 14.47 18.23 6.06
C ALA A 76 14.21 18.40 7.57
N GLN A 77 12.97 18.74 7.96
CA GLN A 77 12.56 18.90 9.36
C GLN A 77 12.01 17.58 9.91
N GLN A 78 12.91 16.60 10.10
CA GLN A 78 12.54 15.21 10.40
C GLN A 78 11.54 15.06 11.56
N ALA A 79 11.70 15.81 12.65
CA ALA A 79 10.80 15.75 13.81
C ALA A 79 9.39 16.27 13.49
N ALA A 80 9.28 17.41 12.80
CA ALA A 80 8.00 17.98 12.41
C ALA A 80 7.29 17.10 11.37
N PHE A 81 8.04 16.61 10.37
CA PHE A 81 7.54 15.69 9.36
C PHE A 81 7.01 14.39 9.98
N SER A 82 7.79 13.76 10.87
CA SER A 82 7.39 12.52 11.56
C SER A 82 6.18 12.74 12.46
N ARG A 83 6.08 13.90 13.13
CA ARG A 83 4.88 14.26 13.90
C ARG A 83 3.66 14.39 13.00
N ALA A 84 3.78 15.10 11.88
CA ALA A 84 2.67 15.31 10.96
C ALA A 84 2.15 14.01 10.36
N THR A 85 3.04 13.10 9.92
CA THR A 85 2.63 11.80 9.35
C THR A 85 1.99 10.89 10.39
N ALA A 86 2.45 10.92 11.64
CA ALA A 86 1.80 10.19 12.73
C ALA A 86 0.36 10.71 12.99
N LEU A 87 0.16 12.03 12.98
CA LEU A 87 -1.18 12.61 13.16
C LEU A 87 -2.11 12.29 11.98
N LEU A 88 -1.61 12.29 10.74
CA LEU A 88 -2.38 11.84 9.58
C LEU A 88 -2.80 10.36 9.70
N GLU A 89 -1.97 9.51 10.32
CA GLU A 89 -2.32 8.11 10.58
C GLU A 89 -3.47 7.96 11.59
N ALA A 90 -3.60 8.88 12.55
CA ALA A 90 -4.75 8.93 13.45
C ALA A 90 -6.01 9.39 12.70
N VAL A 91 -5.90 10.46 11.91
CA VAL A 91 -7.00 11.00 11.09
C VAL A 91 -7.51 9.98 10.08
N ALA A 92 -6.61 9.29 9.36
CA ALA A 92 -6.98 8.26 8.40
C ALA A 92 -7.69 7.06 9.04
N GLY A 93 -7.38 6.76 10.31
CA GLY A 93 -8.03 5.68 11.06
C GLY A 93 -9.37 6.08 11.70
N ASN A 94 -9.73 7.36 11.69
CA ASN A 94 -10.96 7.85 12.30
C ASN A 94 -12.12 7.86 11.28
N GLN A 95 -13.24 7.22 11.64
CA GLN A 95 -14.43 7.10 10.80
C GLN A 95 -15.21 8.43 10.66
N HIS A 96 -15.03 9.36 11.58
CA HIS A 96 -15.60 10.71 11.50
C HIS A 96 -14.85 11.63 10.54
N THR A 97 -13.66 11.22 10.07
CA THR A 97 -12.94 11.96 9.01
C THR A 97 -13.81 11.95 7.75
N PRO A 98 -14.08 13.12 7.13
CA PRO A 98 -14.91 13.21 5.93
C PRO A 98 -14.47 12.24 4.84
N LEU A 99 -15.45 11.67 4.11
CA LEU A 99 -15.17 10.75 3.01
C LEU A 99 -14.18 11.34 2.00
N ASP A 100 -14.40 12.59 1.57
CA ASP A 100 -13.53 13.27 0.60
C ASP A 100 -12.10 13.44 1.12
N ASP A 101 -11.91 13.54 2.43
CA ASP A 101 -10.58 13.62 3.05
C ASP A 101 -9.92 12.25 3.16
N ARG A 102 -10.68 11.19 3.47
CA ARG A 102 -10.14 9.81 3.43
C ARG A 102 -9.75 9.40 2.02
N VAL A 103 -10.55 9.77 1.01
CA VAL A 103 -10.22 9.58 -0.40
C VAL A 103 -8.96 10.36 -0.78
N PHE A 104 -8.86 11.63 -0.40
CA PHE A 104 -7.65 12.43 -0.62
C PHE A 104 -6.41 11.78 0.01
N LEU A 105 -6.49 11.38 1.29
CA LEU A 105 -5.37 10.71 1.96
C LEU A 105 -4.99 9.40 1.26
N ALA A 106 -5.98 8.62 0.79
CA ALA A 106 -5.74 7.38 0.06
C ALA A 106 -5.07 7.61 -1.31
N SER A 107 -5.44 8.67 -2.02
CA SER A 107 -4.93 8.99 -3.36
C SER A 107 -3.57 9.69 -3.36
N ASP A 108 -3.35 10.62 -2.42
CA ASP A 108 -2.23 11.57 -2.49
C ASP A 108 -1.07 11.22 -1.54
N MET A 109 -1.33 10.48 -0.45
CA MET A 109 -0.29 10.24 0.55
C MET A 109 0.57 9.02 0.20
N PRO A 110 1.91 9.14 0.23
CA PRO A 110 2.83 8.04 -0.10
C PRO A 110 3.18 7.14 1.09
N PHE A 111 2.41 7.22 2.18
CA PHE A 111 2.81 6.68 3.48
C PHE A 111 2.18 5.31 3.76
N PRO A 112 2.98 4.23 3.86
CA PRO A 112 2.43 2.87 3.99
C PRO A 112 1.52 2.67 5.21
N ASN A 113 1.84 3.27 6.36
CA ASN A 113 1.01 3.16 7.57
C ASN A 113 -0.40 3.76 7.38
N ILE A 114 -0.51 4.84 6.60
CA ILE A 114 -1.78 5.47 6.27
C ILE A 114 -2.55 4.61 5.26
N LEU A 115 -1.89 4.23 4.16
CA LEU A 115 -2.51 3.43 3.10
C LEU A 115 -3.00 2.07 3.60
N VAL A 116 -2.27 1.44 4.53
CA VAL A 116 -2.68 0.18 5.15
C VAL A 116 -3.99 0.34 5.92
N LYS A 117 -4.16 1.41 6.71
CA LYS A 117 -5.42 1.66 7.41
C LYS A 117 -6.57 1.90 6.43
N LEU A 118 -6.35 2.74 5.43
CA LEU A 118 -7.37 3.09 4.42
C LEU A 118 -7.70 1.91 3.49
N SER A 119 -6.81 0.91 3.36
CA SER A 119 -7.08 -0.32 2.60
C SER A 119 -8.17 -1.20 3.24
N GLU A 120 -8.52 -0.93 4.50
CA GLU A 120 -9.57 -1.63 5.25
C GLU A 120 -10.80 -0.73 5.49
N ASP A 121 -10.84 0.45 4.86
CA ASP A 121 -11.95 1.40 5.00
C ASP A 121 -13.27 0.75 4.57
N PRO A 122 -14.37 0.95 5.32
CA PRO A 122 -15.68 0.39 4.95
C PRO A 122 -16.16 0.87 3.58
N GLU A 123 -15.81 2.09 3.16
CA GLU A 123 -16.23 2.67 1.89
C GLU A 123 -15.33 2.19 0.75
N PRO A 124 -15.87 1.46 -0.25
CA PRO A 124 -15.07 0.99 -1.39
C PRO A 124 -14.38 2.10 -2.17
N GLN A 125 -14.95 3.32 -2.21
CA GLN A 125 -14.31 4.46 -2.88
C GLN A 125 -12.94 4.79 -2.28
N VAL A 126 -12.78 4.67 -0.96
CA VAL A 126 -11.50 4.89 -0.28
C VAL A 126 -10.51 3.77 -0.60
N ARG A 127 -10.96 2.50 -0.55
CA ARG A 127 -10.09 1.36 -0.90
C ARG A 127 -9.67 1.39 -2.37
N GLN A 128 -10.55 1.84 -3.26
CA GLN A 128 -10.25 2.04 -4.68
C GLN A 128 -9.17 3.11 -4.86
N ALA A 129 -9.25 4.21 -4.12
CA ALA A 129 -8.23 5.26 -4.11
C ALA A 129 -6.86 4.72 -3.66
N VAL A 130 -6.82 3.87 -2.61
CA VAL A 130 -5.58 3.19 -2.20
C VAL A 130 -5.06 2.29 -3.33
N ALA A 131 -5.93 1.49 -3.94
CA ALA A 131 -5.56 0.58 -5.03
C ALA A 131 -4.99 1.30 -6.26
N ALA A 132 -5.44 2.53 -6.54
CA ALA A 132 -4.96 3.36 -7.65
C ALA A 132 -3.67 4.13 -7.34
N ASN A 133 -3.26 4.21 -6.07
CA ASN A 133 -2.11 5.00 -5.64
C ASN A 133 -0.79 4.36 -6.12
N GLN A 134 0.05 5.12 -6.83
CA GLN A 134 1.30 4.62 -7.43
C GLN A 134 2.48 4.54 -6.44
N ASP A 135 2.36 5.21 -5.29
CA ASP A 135 3.32 5.12 -4.19
C ASP A 135 3.08 3.91 -3.29
N ASP A 136 1.99 3.18 -3.53
CA ASP A 136 1.65 1.97 -2.80
C ASP A 136 2.69 0.86 -3.02
N LYS A 137 2.75 -0.06 -2.06
CA LYS A 137 3.63 -1.22 -2.08
C LYS A 137 2.95 -2.35 -2.83
N ASN A 138 3.75 -3.11 -3.59
CA ASN A 138 3.29 -4.26 -4.37
C ASN A 138 2.46 -5.27 -3.55
N TRP A 139 2.79 -5.47 -2.27
CA TRP A 139 2.07 -6.38 -1.39
C TRP A 139 0.69 -5.85 -0.98
N LEU A 140 0.52 -4.53 -0.84
CA LEU A 140 -0.74 -3.93 -0.45
C LEU A 140 -1.69 -3.91 -1.65
N VAL A 141 -1.23 -3.44 -2.81
CA VAL A 141 -2.01 -3.54 -4.05
C VAL A 141 -2.39 -5.00 -4.35
N GLY A 142 -1.46 -5.92 -4.10
CA GLY A 142 -1.71 -7.35 -4.24
C GLY A 142 -2.76 -7.95 -3.30
N ARG A 143 -3.00 -7.32 -2.15
CA ARG A 143 -4.15 -7.62 -1.29
C ARG A 143 -5.45 -7.13 -1.94
N LEU A 144 -5.43 -5.90 -2.49
CA LEU A 144 -6.59 -5.23 -3.07
C LEU A 144 -7.06 -5.87 -4.41
N THR A 145 -6.23 -6.66 -5.09
CA THR A 145 -6.70 -7.48 -6.23
C THR A 145 -7.72 -8.55 -5.83
N LYS A 146 -7.91 -8.78 -4.53
CA LYS A 146 -8.87 -9.73 -3.95
C LYS A 146 -10.00 -9.03 -3.17
N ASP A 147 -10.14 -7.72 -3.34
CA ASP A 147 -11.19 -6.94 -2.67
C ASP A 147 -12.59 -7.44 -3.08
N PRO A 148 -13.57 -7.45 -2.16
CA PRO A 148 -14.94 -7.80 -2.51
C PRO A 148 -15.56 -6.86 -3.55
N ASP A 149 -15.21 -5.57 -3.57
CA ASP A 149 -15.73 -4.61 -4.55
C ASP A 149 -14.96 -4.73 -5.89
N PRO A 150 -15.66 -4.97 -7.02
CA PRO A 150 -15.03 -5.07 -8.34
C PRO A 150 -14.19 -3.85 -8.70
N ARG A 151 -14.66 -2.63 -8.42
CA ARG A 151 -13.96 -1.39 -8.78
C ARG A 151 -12.60 -1.26 -8.10
N VAL A 152 -12.47 -1.82 -6.90
CA VAL A 152 -11.20 -1.87 -6.16
C VAL A 152 -10.25 -2.89 -6.80
N ARG A 153 -10.75 -4.07 -7.17
CA ARG A 153 -9.94 -5.09 -7.88
C ARG A 153 -9.42 -4.55 -9.20
N ASP A 154 -10.26 -3.83 -9.95
CA ASP A 154 -9.93 -3.28 -11.26
C ASP A 154 -8.83 -2.22 -11.15
N ALA A 155 -8.98 -1.29 -10.20
CA ALA A 155 -7.95 -0.30 -9.89
C ALA A 155 -6.62 -0.98 -9.48
N ALA A 156 -6.68 -2.01 -8.64
CA ALA A 156 -5.50 -2.76 -8.22
C ALA A 156 -4.83 -3.46 -9.40
N LEU A 157 -5.58 -4.13 -10.28
CA LEU A 157 -5.01 -4.83 -11.45
C LEU A 157 -4.36 -3.88 -12.47
N ARG A 158 -4.89 -2.65 -12.58
CA ARG A 158 -4.36 -1.57 -13.43
C ARG A 158 -3.11 -0.90 -12.85
N ASN A 159 -2.88 -0.99 -11.54
CA ASN A 159 -1.75 -0.34 -10.90
C ASN A 159 -0.40 -0.92 -11.39
N PRO A 160 0.59 -0.09 -11.77
CA PRO A 160 1.94 -0.52 -12.17
C PRO A 160 2.73 -1.29 -11.10
N ARG A 161 2.37 -1.14 -9.82
CA ARG A 161 3.00 -1.85 -8.69
C ARG A 161 2.52 -3.29 -8.56
N THR A 162 1.44 -3.66 -9.25
CA THR A 162 0.86 -5.00 -9.20
C THR A 162 1.78 -5.98 -9.88
N SER A 163 2.12 -7.06 -9.16
CA SER A 163 2.99 -8.08 -9.72
C SER A 163 2.33 -8.80 -10.90
N TRP A 164 3.15 -9.27 -11.84
CA TRP A 164 2.67 -10.10 -12.95
C TRP A 164 1.93 -11.35 -12.50
N LYS A 165 2.34 -11.94 -11.37
CA LYS A 165 1.62 -13.07 -10.77
C LYS A 165 0.18 -12.68 -10.40
N MET A 166 0.00 -11.54 -9.74
CA MET A 166 -1.32 -11.05 -9.34
C MET A 166 -2.17 -10.65 -10.56
N ARG A 167 -1.58 -10.03 -11.59
CA ARG A 167 -2.28 -9.75 -12.85
C ARG A 167 -2.71 -11.03 -13.58
N LEU A 168 -1.89 -12.08 -13.52
CA LEU A 168 -2.23 -13.39 -14.07
C LEU A 168 -3.39 -14.06 -13.29
N GLU A 169 -3.34 -14.04 -11.97
CA GLU A 169 -4.43 -14.53 -11.11
C GLU A 169 -5.73 -13.76 -11.39
N GLY A 170 -5.66 -12.43 -11.52
CA GLY A 170 -6.80 -11.59 -11.90
C GLY A 170 -7.37 -11.94 -13.28
N ALA A 171 -6.52 -12.10 -14.30
CA ALA A 171 -6.96 -12.49 -15.65
C ALA A 171 -7.61 -13.88 -15.70
N GLN A 172 -7.33 -14.76 -14.72
CA GLN A 172 -7.96 -16.07 -14.58
C GLN A 172 -9.25 -16.04 -13.77
N ASN A 173 -9.57 -14.92 -13.11
CA ASN A 173 -10.78 -14.78 -12.32
C ASN A 173 -12.00 -14.74 -13.27
N PRO A 174 -12.93 -15.71 -13.16
CA PRO A 174 -14.13 -15.73 -14.00
C PRO A 174 -15.11 -14.59 -13.68
N GLU A 175 -14.92 -13.84 -12.59
CA GLU A 175 -15.79 -12.71 -12.23
C GLU A 175 -15.17 -11.35 -12.58
N LEU A 176 -14.03 -11.32 -13.28
CA LEU A 176 -13.41 -10.08 -13.71
C LEU A 176 -14.20 -9.45 -14.87
N ASP A 177 -14.33 -8.13 -14.83
CA ASP A 177 -15.04 -7.37 -15.86
C ASP A 177 -14.29 -7.35 -17.20
N SER A 178 -15.05 -7.12 -18.28
CA SER A 178 -14.51 -7.07 -19.64
C SER A 178 -13.53 -5.93 -19.86
N ASP A 179 -13.69 -4.79 -19.18
CA ASP A 179 -12.87 -3.59 -19.41
C ASP A 179 -11.48 -3.75 -18.78
N THR A 180 -11.40 -4.38 -17.61
CA THR A 180 -10.12 -4.74 -16.98
C THR A 180 -9.43 -5.87 -17.75
N LEU A 181 -10.18 -6.87 -18.24
CA LEU A 181 -9.64 -7.87 -19.17
C LEU A 181 -9.08 -7.21 -20.43
N ASP A 182 -9.78 -6.22 -20.98
CA ASP A 182 -9.30 -5.45 -22.12
C ASP A 182 -7.99 -4.74 -21.82
N PHE A 183 -7.88 -4.05 -20.68
CA PHE A 183 -6.61 -3.44 -20.25
C PHE A 183 -5.50 -4.48 -20.12
N LEU A 184 -5.74 -5.60 -19.43
CA LEU A 184 -4.76 -6.67 -19.23
C LEU A 184 -4.30 -7.28 -20.58
N SER A 185 -5.17 -7.28 -21.59
CA SER A 185 -4.85 -7.73 -22.95
C SER A 185 -3.81 -6.85 -23.67
N THR A 186 -3.60 -5.61 -23.22
CA THR A 186 -2.67 -4.66 -23.87
C THR A 186 -1.25 -4.70 -23.29
N LEU A 187 -1.07 -5.37 -22.15
CA LEU A 187 0.19 -5.40 -21.41
C LEU A 187 1.33 -6.05 -22.21
N GLY A 188 2.47 -5.38 -22.26
CA GLY A 188 3.64 -5.80 -23.03
C GLY A 188 3.50 -5.65 -24.55
N VAL A 189 2.48 -4.93 -25.01
CA VAL A 189 2.28 -4.59 -26.44
C VAL A 189 2.09 -3.08 -26.58
N SER A 190 1.00 -2.55 -26.02
CA SER A 190 0.67 -1.11 -26.07
C SER A 190 0.85 -0.44 -24.71
N CYS A 191 0.54 -1.16 -23.62
CA CYS A 191 0.81 -0.72 -22.27
C CYS A 191 2.07 -1.43 -21.74
N GLU A 192 2.91 -0.70 -21.01
CA GLU A 192 4.17 -1.23 -20.44
C GLU A 192 5.03 -1.99 -21.48
N PRO A 193 5.48 -1.35 -22.59
CA PRO A 193 6.18 -2.05 -23.68
C PRO A 193 7.51 -2.69 -23.25
N ASN A 194 8.11 -2.23 -22.14
CA ASN A 194 9.31 -2.79 -21.54
C ASN A 194 9.03 -3.94 -20.56
N ALA A 195 7.79 -4.45 -20.51
CA ALA A 195 7.41 -5.56 -19.65
C ALA A 195 8.18 -6.85 -20.00
N PRO A 196 8.42 -7.74 -19.01
CA PRO A 196 8.98 -9.06 -19.27
C PRO A 196 8.08 -9.85 -20.24
N THR A 197 8.60 -10.12 -21.45
CA THR A 197 7.83 -10.68 -22.58
C THR A 197 7.01 -11.90 -22.20
N VAL A 198 7.63 -12.87 -21.50
CA VAL A 198 6.98 -14.13 -21.11
C VAL A 198 5.83 -13.89 -20.12
N LEU A 199 6.02 -13.02 -19.13
CA LEU A 199 5.02 -12.77 -18.10
C LEU A 199 3.82 -12.02 -18.69
N ALA A 200 4.07 -11.02 -19.53
CA ALA A 200 3.02 -10.31 -20.25
C ALA A 200 2.22 -11.25 -21.17
N GLN A 201 2.91 -12.14 -21.90
CA GLN A 201 2.26 -13.17 -22.73
C GLN A 201 1.37 -14.11 -21.91
N MET A 202 1.80 -14.52 -20.71
CA MET A 202 1.00 -15.37 -19.82
C MET A 202 -0.31 -14.69 -19.41
N VAL A 203 -0.25 -13.40 -19.05
CA VAL A 203 -1.44 -12.61 -18.70
C VAL A 203 -2.39 -12.50 -19.90
N ARG A 204 -1.90 -12.08 -21.07
CA ARG A 204 -2.74 -11.95 -22.27
C ARG A 204 -3.36 -13.28 -22.72
N ARG A 205 -2.62 -14.39 -22.57
CA ARG A 205 -3.15 -15.73 -22.82
C ARG A 205 -4.27 -16.08 -21.84
N ALA A 206 -4.14 -15.73 -20.57
CA ALA A 206 -5.19 -15.94 -19.58
C ALA A 206 -6.45 -15.12 -19.91
N VAL A 207 -6.28 -13.85 -20.32
CA VAL A 207 -7.38 -13.00 -20.81
C VAL A 207 -8.12 -13.67 -21.96
N ALA A 208 -7.39 -14.20 -22.96
CA ALA A 208 -8.02 -14.89 -24.10
C ALA A 208 -8.86 -16.12 -23.71
N LEU A 209 -8.56 -16.76 -22.57
CA LEU A 209 -9.25 -17.93 -22.06
C LEU A 209 -10.33 -17.58 -21.02
N ASN A 210 -10.45 -16.31 -20.64
CA ASN A 210 -11.42 -15.88 -19.64
C ASN A 210 -12.84 -15.90 -20.24
N PRO A 211 -13.87 -16.41 -19.54
CA PRO A 211 -15.24 -16.43 -20.05
C PRO A 211 -15.85 -15.05 -20.33
N HIS A 212 -15.40 -14.00 -19.65
CA HIS A 212 -15.96 -12.63 -19.74
C HIS A 212 -15.18 -11.70 -20.66
N VAL A 213 -14.21 -12.22 -21.41
CA VAL A 213 -13.48 -11.44 -22.41
C VAL A 213 -14.43 -11.00 -23.53
N SER A 214 -14.35 -9.73 -23.93
CA SER A 214 -15.19 -9.22 -25.03
C SER A 214 -14.74 -9.80 -26.39
N ALA A 215 -15.66 -9.88 -27.35
CA ALA A 215 -15.31 -10.28 -28.72
C ALA A 215 -14.30 -9.33 -29.39
N GLU A 216 -14.35 -8.03 -29.09
CA GLU A 216 -13.38 -7.06 -29.60
C GLU A 216 -11.97 -7.37 -29.06
N THR A 217 -11.86 -7.60 -27.76
CA THR A 217 -10.60 -7.99 -27.12
C THR A 217 -10.10 -9.32 -27.69
N LEU A 218 -10.97 -10.32 -27.90
CA LEU A 218 -10.61 -11.59 -28.53
C LEU A 218 -10.13 -11.43 -29.97
N GLN A 219 -10.81 -10.61 -30.77
CA GLN A 219 -10.42 -10.35 -32.15
C GLN A 219 -9.02 -9.73 -32.19
N ARG A 220 -8.74 -8.75 -31.31
CA ARG A 220 -7.42 -8.14 -31.16
C ARG A 220 -6.36 -9.17 -30.76
N LEU A 221 -6.66 -9.99 -29.74
CA LEU A 221 -5.77 -11.06 -29.29
C LEU A 221 -5.57 -12.15 -30.37
N GLY A 222 -6.50 -12.33 -31.29
CA GLY A 222 -6.36 -13.20 -32.47
C GLY A 222 -5.21 -12.78 -33.41
N ALA A 223 -4.81 -11.51 -33.35
CA ALA A 223 -3.67 -10.94 -34.06
C ALA A 223 -2.46 -10.66 -33.14
N ASP A 224 -2.44 -11.21 -31.92
CA ASP A 224 -1.35 -11.00 -30.95
C ASP A 224 0.01 -11.47 -31.53
N PRO A 225 1.11 -10.71 -31.30
CA PRO A 225 2.44 -11.10 -31.76
C PRO A 225 2.92 -12.44 -31.20
N ALA A 226 2.38 -12.89 -30.07
CA ALA A 226 2.67 -14.20 -29.50
C ALA A 226 1.73 -15.28 -30.07
N PRO A 227 2.24 -16.28 -30.82
CA PRO A 227 1.40 -17.30 -31.45
C PRO A 227 0.52 -18.09 -30.47
N ALA A 228 1.01 -18.28 -29.24
CA ALA A 228 0.28 -18.99 -28.18
C ALA A 228 -0.96 -18.21 -27.69
N VAL A 229 -0.89 -16.87 -27.64
CA VAL A 229 -2.01 -16.00 -27.27
C VAL A 229 -3.04 -16.00 -28.41
N ALA A 230 -2.58 -15.78 -29.64
CA ALA A 230 -3.42 -15.79 -30.83
C ALA A 230 -4.17 -17.11 -31.03
N ALA A 231 -3.50 -18.24 -30.79
CA ALA A 231 -4.13 -19.56 -30.84
C ALA A 231 -5.10 -19.82 -29.67
N ALA A 232 -4.91 -19.18 -28.52
CA ALA A 232 -5.85 -19.26 -27.40
C ALA A 232 -7.13 -18.47 -27.72
N ALA A 233 -7.00 -17.24 -28.23
CA ALA A 233 -8.13 -16.39 -28.61
C ALA A 233 -9.02 -17.06 -29.67
N ARG A 234 -8.42 -17.62 -30.73
CA ARG A 234 -9.16 -18.33 -31.80
C ARG A 234 -9.90 -19.59 -31.35
N ARG A 235 -9.49 -20.19 -30.22
CA ARG A 235 -10.11 -21.39 -29.65
C ARG A 235 -10.97 -21.07 -28.42
N SER A 236 -11.12 -19.79 -28.08
CA SER A 236 -11.82 -19.40 -26.87
C SER A 236 -13.29 -19.78 -26.98
N PRO A 237 -13.87 -20.44 -25.96
CA PRO A 237 -15.29 -20.78 -25.96
C PRO A 237 -16.19 -19.54 -25.99
N ALA A 238 -15.73 -18.41 -25.45
CA ALA A 238 -16.43 -17.13 -25.50
C ALA A 238 -16.65 -16.63 -26.95
N ALA A 239 -15.74 -16.95 -27.88
CA ALA A 239 -15.89 -16.60 -29.30
C ALA A 239 -17.07 -17.32 -30.00
N SER A 240 -17.57 -18.42 -29.42
CA SER A 240 -18.68 -19.20 -30.00
C SER A 240 -20.05 -18.81 -29.42
N GLN A 241 -20.09 -18.12 -28.27
CA GLN A 241 -21.34 -17.83 -27.57
C GLN A 241 -22.09 -16.59 -28.09
N GLU A 242 -21.45 -15.68 -28.82
CA GLU A 242 -22.11 -14.52 -29.43
C GLU A 242 -22.61 -14.75 -30.87
N ASN A 243 -22.21 -15.87 -31.51
CA ASN A 243 -22.63 -16.23 -32.88
C ASN A 243 -23.85 -17.18 -32.90
N SER A 244 -24.57 -17.33 -31.79
CA SER A 244 -25.80 -18.14 -31.64
C SER A 244 -26.91 -17.30 -31.02
#